data_AF-A0A252B4P3-F1
#
_entry.id   AF-A0A252B4P3-F1
#
_cell.length_a   1.000
_cell.length_b   1.000
_cell.length_c   1.000
_cell.angle_alpha   90.00
_cell.angle_beta   90.00
_cell.angle_gamma   90.00
#
_symmetry.space_group_name_H-M   'P 1'
#
loop_
_entity.id
_entity.type
_entity.pdbx_description
1 polymer ?
#
loop_
_entity_poly.entity_id
_entity_poly.type
_entity_poly.pdbx_seq_one_letter_code
_entity_poly.pdbx_strand_id
1 'polypeptide(L)' 'MRKHSVMVGDRVLYYAAQLSHAQRFARARQAEGIQAYVVPDPTPQRTRTARINPLTGKPYNKPQTGRQAAKRKA' A
#
# COMPACT_ATOMS: atom_id res chain seq x y z
N MET A 1 -5.45 7.76 -9.44
CA MET A 1 -5.40 7.54 -7.96
C MET A 1 -5.60 6.06 -7.73
N ARG A 2 -4.72 5.40 -6.97
CA ARG A 2 -4.85 3.95 -6.72
C ARG A 2 -6.09 3.67 -5.87
N LYS A 3 -6.78 2.58 -6.15
CA LYS A 3 -7.99 2.15 -5.43
C LYS A 3 -7.94 0.65 -5.15
N HIS A 4 -7.41 0.27 -3.99
CA HIS A 4 -7.52 -1.08 -3.46
C HIS A 4 -8.94 -1.28 -2.92
N SER A 5 -9.64 -2.32 -3.34
CA SER A 5 -10.98 -2.62 -2.85
C SER A 5 -10.93 -3.69 -1.76
N VAL A 6 -11.77 -3.53 -0.74
CA VAL A 6 -12.13 -4.59 0.20
C VAL A 6 -13.50 -5.11 -0.20
N MET A 7 -13.57 -6.40 -0.43
CA MET A 7 -14.77 -7.10 -0.86
C MET A 7 -15.30 -8.02 0.22
N VAL A 8 -16.61 -8.22 0.22
CA VAL A 8 -17.32 -9.25 0.99
C VAL A 8 -18.25 -9.96 0.01
N GLY A 9 -17.97 -11.23 -0.27
CA GLY A 9 -18.59 -11.93 -1.41
C GLY A 9 -18.32 -11.16 -2.71
N ASP A 10 -19.40 -10.77 -3.40
CA ASP A 10 -19.35 -10.07 -4.70
C ASP A 10 -19.49 -8.55 -4.59
N ARG A 11 -19.61 -8.01 -3.37
CA ARG A 11 -19.84 -6.57 -3.14
C ARG A 11 -18.61 -5.89 -2.60
N VAL A 12 -18.39 -4.65 -3.05
CA VAL A 12 -17.33 -3.80 -2.51
C VAL A 12 -17.83 -3.11 -1.25
N LEU A 13 -17.10 -3.30 -0.15
CA LEU A 13 -17.38 -2.70 1.14
C LEU A 13 -16.61 -1.39 1.35
N TYR A 14 -15.36 -1.33 0.86
CA TYR A 14 -14.47 -0.19 1.11
C TYR A 14 -13.42 -0.02 0.01
N TYR A 15 -13.02 1.22 -0.26
CA TYR A 15 -11.90 1.55 -1.15
C TYR A 15 -10.80 2.28 -0.38
N ALA A 16 -9.55 1.91 -0.62
CA ALA A 16 -8.38 2.53 -0.02
C ALA A 16 -7.33 2.95 -1.07
N ALA A 17 -6.65 4.07 -0.83
CA ALA A 17 -5.54 4.50 -1.66
C ALA A 17 -4.23 3.73 -1.39
N GLN A 18 -4.12 3.12 -0.21
CA GLN A 18 -2.95 2.34 0.24
C GLN A 18 -3.34 0.89 0.52
N LEU A 19 -2.52 -0.05 0.05
CA LEU A 19 -2.75 -1.49 0.24
C LEU A 19 -2.76 -1.88 1.73
N SER A 20 -1.86 -1.30 2.52
CA SER A 20 -1.78 -1.56 3.97
C SER A 20 -3.06 -1.18 4.70
N HIS A 21 -3.74 -0.13 4.26
CA HIS A 21 -5.01 0.31 4.85
C HIS A 21 -6.13 -0.68 4.53
N ALA A 22 -6.25 -1.10 3.26
CA ALA A 22 -7.22 -2.12 2.86
C ALA A 22 -7.01 -3.44 3.63
N GLN A 23 -5.75 -3.86 3.82
CA GLN A 23 -5.40 -5.07 4.57
C GLN A 23 -5.78 -4.97 6.06
N ARG A 24 -5.48 -3.84 6.70
CA ARG A 24 -5.88 -3.60 8.10
C ARG A 24 -7.40 -3.64 8.25
N PHE A 25 -8.13 -3.02 7.33
CA PHE A 25 -9.59 -3.01 7.35
C PHE A 25 -10.18 -4.41 7.16
N ALA A 26 -9.69 -5.18 6.17
CA ALA A 26 -10.16 -6.55 5.95
C ALA A 26 -9.91 -7.44 7.18
N ARG A 27 -8.74 -7.33 7.82
CA ARG A 27 -8.42 -8.07 9.05
C ARG A 27 -9.36 -7.73 10.20
N ALA A 28 -9.70 -6.44 10.37
CA ALA A 28 -10.65 -6.03 11.40
C ALA A 28 -12.03 -6.67 11.16
N ARG A 29 -12.50 -6.69 9.91
CA ARG A 29 -13.78 -7.34 9.54
C ARG A 29 -13.74 -8.86 9.70
N GLN A 30 -12.62 -9.48 9.38
CA GLN A 30 -12.41 -10.91 9.65
C GLN A 30 -12.47 -11.22 11.15
N ALA A 31 -11.95 -10.36 12.01
CA ALA A 31 -12.05 -10.53 13.47
C ALA A 31 -13.49 -10.40 13.99
N GLU A 32 -14.35 -9.68 13.27
CA GLU A 32 -15.79 -9.61 13.53
C GLU A 32 -16.56 -10.80 12.91
N GLY A 33 -15.88 -11.74 12.25
CA GLY A 33 -16.49 -12.91 11.60
C GLY A 33 -16.97 -12.67 10.16
N ILE A 34 -16.66 -11.51 9.57
CA ILE A 34 -17.04 -11.18 8.19
C ILE A 34 -15.93 -11.68 7.24
N GLN A 35 -16.31 -12.45 6.22
CA GLN A 35 -15.38 -13.00 5.21
C GLN A 35 -14.93 -11.92 4.20
N ALA A 36 -14.25 -10.90 4.70
CA ALA A 36 -13.70 -9.81 3.89
C ALA A 36 -12.35 -10.19 3.28
N TYR A 37 -12.10 -9.77 2.03
CA TYR A 37 -10.81 -9.94 1.36
C TYR A 37 -10.43 -8.70 0.57
N VAL A 38 -9.14 -8.54 0.27
CA VAL A 38 -8.61 -7.36 -0.42
C VAL A 38 -8.28 -7.70 -1.87
N VAL A 39 -8.74 -6.87 -2.80
CA VAL A 39 -8.32 -6.88 -4.20
C VAL A 39 -7.36 -5.70 -4.43
N PRO A 40 -6.06 -5.97 -4.61
CA PRO A 40 -5.08 -4.92 -4.85
C PRO A 40 -5.25 -4.29 -6.23
N ASP A 41 -5.19 -2.96 -6.30
CA ASP A 41 -5.01 -2.24 -7.56
C ASP A 41 -3.66 -2.63 -8.21
N PRO A 42 -3.66 -3.14 -9.46
CA PRO A 42 -2.43 -3.52 -10.16
C PRO A 42 -1.61 -2.33 -10.65
N THR A 43 -2.13 -1.10 -10.57
CA THR A 43 -1.46 0.11 -11.08
C THR A 43 -0.09 0.29 -10.40
N PRO A 44 1.03 0.38 -11.16
CA PRO A 44 2.37 0.47 -10.61
C PRO A 44 2.60 1.73 -9.78
N GLN A 45 3.55 1.66 -8.84
CA GLN A 45 3.77 2.76 -7.89
C GLN A 45 4.59 3.81 -8.60
N ARG A 46 4.07 5.04 -8.66
CA ARG A 46 4.87 6.13 -9.22
C ARG A 46 6.06 6.38 -8.30
N THR A 47 7.25 6.07 -8.78
CA THR A 47 8.50 6.38 -8.09
C THR A 47 8.60 7.90 -7.96
N ARG A 48 8.64 8.40 -6.73
CA ARG A 48 8.90 9.83 -6.49
C ARG A 48 10.39 10.08 -6.75
N THR A 49 10.69 10.93 -7.71
CA THR A 49 12.06 11.40 -7.94
C THR A 49 12.54 12.19 -6.72
N ALA A 50 13.76 11.92 -6.27
CA ALA A 50 14.37 12.68 -5.19
C ALA A 50 14.51 14.15 -5.59
N ARG A 51 14.11 15.07 -4.70
CA ARG A 51 14.33 16.50 -4.91
C ARG A 51 15.81 16.80 -4.68
N ILE A 52 16.46 17.43 -5.65
CA ILE A 52 17.86 17.86 -5.56
C ILE A 52 17.92 19.28 -4.99
N ASN A 53 18.84 19.50 -4.06
CA ASN A 53 19.15 20.82 -3.53
C ASN A 53 20.00 21.60 -4.55
N PRO A 54 19.54 22.76 -5.04
CA PRO A 54 20.26 23.53 -6.06
C PRO A 54 21.60 24.09 -5.58
N LEU A 55 21.78 24.31 -4.27
CA LEU A 55 23.00 24.90 -3.71
C LEU A 55 24.14 23.87 -3.51
N THR A 56 23.80 22.58 -3.37
CA THR A 56 24.77 21.53 -3.03
C THR A 56 24.81 20.39 -4.03
N GLY A 57 23.89 20.34 -5.00
CA GLY A 57 23.73 19.25 -5.97
C GLY A 57 23.29 17.92 -5.35
N LYS A 58 23.01 17.87 -4.04
CA LYS A 58 22.68 16.65 -3.30
C LYS A 58 21.18 16.53 -3.08
N PRO A 59 20.61 15.31 -3.03
CA PRO A 59 19.20 15.13 -2.72
C PRO A 59 18.89 15.61 -1.29
N TYR A 60 17.78 16.32 -1.11
CA TYR A 60 17.33 16.82 0.20
C TYR A 60 17.11 15.70 1.22
N ASN A 61 16.64 14.54 0.75
CA ASN A 61 16.51 13.33 1.52
C ASN A 61 17.42 12.26 0.91
N LYS A 62 18.29 11.64 1.71
CA LYS A 62 18.97 10.40 1.31
C LYS A 62 17.89 9.40 0.86
N PRO A 63 18.07 8.65 -0.22
CA PRO A 63 17.12 7.63 -0.62
C PRO A 63 17.06 6.59 0.49
N GLN A 64 16.07 6.72 1.38
CA GLN A 64 15.81 5.73 2.40
C GLN A 64 15.35 4.50 1.62
N THR A 65 16.20 3.49 1.61
CA THR A 65 16.02 2.18 1.02
C THR A 65 14.80 1.53 1.66
N GLY A 66 13.61 1.90 1.19
CA GLY A 66 12.34 1.29 1.54
C GLY A 66 12.22 -0.08 0.87
N ARG A 67 13.12 -1.00 1.21
CA ARG A 67 13.07 -2.40 0.78
C ARG A 67 13.52 -3.29 1.94
N GLN A 68 12.78 -3.25 3.04
CA GLN A 68 12.61 -4.47 3.81
C GLN A 68 11.64 -5.36 3.03
N ALA A 69 12.22 -6.10 2.07
CA ALA A 69 11.60 -7.30 1.57
C ALA A 69 11.33 -8.18 2.80
N ALA A 70 10.05 -8.36 3.12
CA ALA A 70 9.63 -9.35 4.10
C ALA A 70 10.20 -10.69 3.65
N LYS A 71 11.25 -11.16 4.32
CA LYS A 71 11.69 -12.55 4.24
C LYS A 71 10.54 -13.40 4.76
N ARG A 72 9.72 -13.94 3.85
CA ARG A 72 8.98 -15.18 4.10
C ARG A 72 10.03 -16.29 4.13
N LYS A 73 10.42 -16.73 5.33
CA LYS A 73 11.01 -18.06 5.49
C LYS A 73 9.88 -19.08 5.34
N ALA A 74 10.08 -20.03 4.43
CA ALA A 74 9.44 -21.33 4.44
C ALA A 74 9.97 -22.16 5.63
#